data_AF-A0AB38LHB0-F1
#
_entry.id   AF-A0AB38LHB0-F1
#
_cell.length_a   1.000
_cell.length_b   1.000
_cell.length_c   1.000
_cell.angle_alpha   90.00
_cell.angle_beta   90.00
_cell.angle_gamma   90.00
#
_symmetry.space_group_name_H-M   'P 1'
#
loop_
_entity.id
_entity.type
_entity.pdbx_description
1 polymer ?
#
loop_
_entity_poly.entity_id
_entity_poly.type
_entity_poly.pdbx_seq_one_letter_code
_entity_poly.pdbx_strand_id
1 'polypeptide(L)'
;MRRNILPASLASSPTKIAPSAPSPTVSQWQPAKLKKLVGAACEYCRKRRRKCNGEQPCPLCVENNQQCIYEVQKAETHGQALKRKHAQMEQDHNSLRSLFEILASADSQKSLEIHNRIRSGQSPETIL
;
A
#
# COMPACT_ATOMS: atom_id res chain seq x y z
N MET A 1 10.24 -22.82 -12.49
CA MET A 1 10.97 -23.68 -11.53
C MET A 1 10.07 -23.90 -10.32
N ARG A 2 9.53 -25.12 -10.14
CA ARG A 2 8.58 -25.47 -9.07
C ARG A 2 9.33 -26.15 -7.93
N ARG A 3 9.22 -25.65 -6.70
CA ARG A 3 9.82 -26.28 -5.50
C ARG A 3 8.76 -27.16 -4.85
N ASN A 4 8.88 -28.48 -5.01
CA ASN A 4 8.16 -29.46 -4.20
C ASN A 4 8.91 -29.64 -2.88
N ILE A 5 8.19 -29.56 -1.76
CA ILE A 5 8.70 -29.87 -0.42
C ILE A 5 7.93 -31.10 0.06
N LEU A 6 8.62 -32.23 0.16
CA LEU A 6 8.11 -33.47 0.76
C LEU A 6 8.41 -33.47 2.28
N PRO A 7 7.54 -34.05 3.13
CA PRO A 7 7.79 -34.15 4.56
C PRO A 7 8.67 -35.38 4.86
N ALA A 8 9.66 -35.21 5.74
CA ALA A 8 10.45 -36.32 6.25
C ALA A 8 9.78 -36.92 7.51
N SER A 9 9.69 -38.26 7.49
CA SER A 9 9.04 -39.12 8.47
C SER A 9 9.62 -39.11 9.88
N LEU A 10 8.73 -39.52 10.79
CA LEU A 10 8.90 -39.93 12.19
C LEU A 10 10.06 -40.94 12.38
N ALA A 11 10.90 -40.70 13.37
CA ALA A 11 11.75 -41.73 13.98
C ALA A 11 11.80 -41.53 15.50
N SER A 12 11.50 -42.63 16.20
CA SER A 12 11.29 -42.77 17.63
C SER A 12 12.58 -42.77 18.46
N SER A 13 12.40 -42.52 19.76
CA SER A 13 13.36 -42.34 20.86
C SER A 13 14.37 -43.49 21.08
N PRO A 14 15.36 -43.30 21.97
CA PRO A 14 15.20 -43.96 23.27
C PRO A 14 15.56 -43.11 24.49
N THR A 15 14.91 -43.52 25.57
CA THR A 15 14.78 -42.99 26.93
C THR A 15 16.07 -43.11 27.75
N LYS A 16 16.36 -42.11 28.58
CA LYS A 16 17.15 -42.29 29.83
C LYS A 16 16.56 -41.47 30.97
N ILE A 17 16.54 -42.11 32.14
CA ILE A 17 15.70 -41.88 33.31
C ILE A 17 16.45 -41.04 34.38
N ALA A 18 15.78 -40.00 34.92
CA ALA A 18 15.83 -39.38 36.28
C ALA A 18 17.19 -38.88 36.85
N PRO A 19 17.25 -37.84 37.73
CA PRO A 19 16.27 -37.50 38.78
C PRO A 19 15.80 -36.03 38.84
N SER A 20 14.76 -35.86 39.65
CA SER A 20 13.94 -34.69 39.94
C SER A 20 14.69 -33.37 40.15
N ALA A 21 14.48 -32.44 39.22
CA ALA A 21 14.72 -31.01 39.37
C ALA A 21 13.36 -30.28 39.36
N PRO A 22 13.20 -29.15 40.07
CA PRO A 22 11.92 -28.47 40.22
C PRO A 22 11.33 -28.13 38.86
N SER A 23 10.03 -28.40 38.72
CA SER A 23 9.22 -28.19 37.53
C SER A 23 9.59 -26.89 36.81
N PRO A 24 9.79 -26.89 35.48
CA PRO A 24 9.88 -25.63 34.75
C PRO A 24 8.52 -24.96 34.90
N THR A 25 8.48 -23.87 35.66
CA THR A 25 7.35 -22.95 35.69
C THR A 25 6.97 -22.71 34.24
N VAL A 26 5.80 -23.22 33.86
CA VAL A 26 5.18 -22.96 32.56
C VAL A 26 5.19 -21.45 32.41
N SER A 27 6.10 -20.94 31.58
CA SER A 27 6.15 -19.53 31.27
C SER A 27 4.82 -19.26 30.57
N GLN A 28 3.85 -18.78 31.33
CA GLN A 28 2.59 -18.32 30.81
C GLN A 28 2.95 -17.30 29.74
N TRP A 29 2.78 -17.70 28.48
CA TRP A 29 2.86 -16.81 27.34
C TRP A 29 1.74 -15.79 27.51
N GLN A 30 2.04 -14.73 28.25
CA GLN A 30 1.17 -13.57 28.26
C GLN A 30 1.26 -12.97 26.87
N PRO A 31 0.15 -12.85 26.13
CA PRO A 31 0.15 -12.14 24.87
C PRO A 31 0.65 -10.73 25.18
N ALA A 32 1.88 -10.42 24.73
CA ALA A 32 2.45 -9.10 24.88
C ALA A 32 1.42 -8.13 24.32
N LYS A 33 0.91 -7.23 25.17
CA LYS A 33 -0.12 -6.24 24.80
C LYS A 33 0.24 -5.69 23.42
N LEU A 34 -0.60 -5.97 22.42
CA LEU A 34 -0.38 -5.59 21.04
C LEU A 34 -0.18 -4.07 21.04
N LYS A 35 1.08 -3.61 20.96
CA LYS A 35 1.40 -2.18 21.02
C LYS A 35 0.72 -1.58 19.81
N LYS A 36 -0.30 -0.73 20.04
CA LYS A 36 -1.00 -0.01 18.98
C LYS A 36 0.05 0.64 18.11
N LEU A 37 0.18 0.16 16.87
CA LEU A 37 1.13 0.71 15.93
C LEU A 37 0.63 2.12 15.60
N VAL A 38 1.46 3.11 15.87
CA VAL A 38 1.09 4.50 15.62
C VAL A 38 1.02 4.68 14.10
N GLY A 39 -0.16 5.05 13.58
CA GLY A 39 -0.39 5.20 12.14
C GLY A 39 0.41 6.33 11.49
N ALA A 40 0.88 7.31 12.28
CA ALA A 40 1.75 8.38 11.82
C ALA A 40 2.65 8.87 12.95
N ALA A 41 3.93 9.10 12.69
CA ALA A 41 4.79 9.88 13.59
C ALA A 41 4.57 11.38 13.39
N CYS A 42 4.73 12.19 14.45
CA CYS A 42 4.77 13.65 14.34
C CYS A 42 5.92 14.12 13.45
N GLU A 43 5.86 15.36 12.96
CA GLU A 43 6.87 15.94 12.07
C GLU A 43 8.29 15.90 12.65
N TYR A 44 8.44 16.27 13.93
CA TYR A 44 9.74 16.26 14.60
C TYR A 44 10.37 14.87 14.59
N CYS A 45 9.60 13.85 14.99
CA CYS A 45 10.06 12.46 15.01
C CYS A 45 10.28 11.89 13.60
N ARG A 46 9.47 12.28 12.61
CA ARG A 46 9.68 11.94 11.19
C ARG A 46 11.01 12.49 10.70
N LYS A 47 11.26 13.79 10.88
CA LYS A 47 12.49 14.49 10.46
C LYS A 47 13.73 13.87 11.10
N ARG A 48 13.65 13.47 12.38
CA ARG A 48 14.75 12.84 13.14
C ARG A 48 14.85 11.32 12.97
N ARG A 49 13.92 10.67 12.25
CA ARG A 49 13.83 9.20 12.09
C ARG A 49 13.81 8.45 13.43
N ARG A 50 13.13 9.00 14.43
CA ARG A 50 12.98 8.40 15.78
C ARG A 50 11.59 7.81 15.96
N LYS A 51 11.47 6.84 16.87
CA LYS A 51 10.18 6.22 17.20
C LYS A 51 9.27 7.24 17.87
N CYS A 52 8.13 7.52 17.24
CA CYS A 52 7.05 8.30 17.83
C CYS A 52 6.05 7.35 18.49
N ASN A 53 5.53 7.72 19.66
CA ASN A 53 4.53 6.96 20.39
C ASN A 53 3.08 7.38 20.08
N GLY A 54 2.87 8.43 19.28
CA GLY A 54 1.54 8.83 18.82
C GLY A 54 0.73 9.67 19.80
N GLU A 55 1.24 9.91 21.00
CA GLU A 55 0.62 10.82 21.97
C GLU A 55 0.90 12.27 21.56
N GLN A 56 -0.04 13.18 21.87
CA GLN A 56 0.08 14.60 21.54
C GLN A 56 0.00 15.44 22.82
N PRO A 57 1.09 16.11 23.23
CA PRO A 57 2.45 16.08 22.64
C PRO A 57 3.20 14.77 22.92
N CYS A 58 4.09 14.37 22.01
CA CYS A 58 4.87 13.14 22.16
C CYS A 58 5.97 13.32 23.24
N PRO A 59 6.35 12.29 24.04
CA PRO A 59 7.38 12.41 25.09
C PRO A 59 8.72 12.92 24.54
N LEU A 60 9.12 12.45 23.36
CA LEU A 60 10.31 12.95 22.68
C LEU A 60 10.25 14.45 22.38
N CYS A 61 9.07 14.95 22.05
CA CYS A 61 8.82 16.33 21.71
C CYS A 61 8.86 17.20 22.98
N VAL A 62 8.29 16.69 24.08
CA VAL A 62 8.33 17.32 25.41
C VAL A 62 9.77 17.39 25.93
N GLU A 63 10.50 16.28 25.92
CA GLU A 63 11.90 16.21 26.39
C GLU A 63 12.83 17.17 25.64
N ASN A 64 12.61 17.36 24.34
CA ASN A 64 13.44 18.24 23.52
C ASN A 64 12.93 19.68 23.45
N ASN A 65 11.85 20.03 24.17
CA ASN A 65 11.17 21.32 24.08
C ASN A 65 10.88 21.73 22.62
N GLN A 66 10.35 20.80 21.82
CA GLN A 66 10.01 21.01 20.42
C GLN A 66 8.51 20.93 20.19
N GLN A 67 8.03 21.67 19.19
CA GLN A 67 6.62 21.65 18.82
C GLN A 67 6.22 20.28 18.24
N CYS A 68 5.21 19.65 18.84
CA CYS A 68 4.69 18.37 18.39
C CYS A 68 3.56 18.58 17.36
N ILE A 69 3.92 18.66 16.08
CA ILE A 69 2.97 18.88 14.99
C ILE A 69 2.73 17.58 14.23
N TYR A 70 1.46 17.23 14.05
CA TYR A 70 1.02 16.22 13.10
C TYR A 70 0.42 16.96 11.92
N GLU A 71 1.09 16.91 10.76
CA GLU A 71 0.61 17.58 9.56
C GLU A 71 -0.74 16.98 9.14
N VAL A 72 -1.79 17.80 9.20
CA VAL A 72 -3.18 17.41 8.87
C VAL A 72 -3.41 17.38 7.35
N GLN A 73 -2.49 17.96 6.58
CA GLN A 73 -2.48 17.82 5.13
C GLN A 73 -2.29 16.33 4.85
N LYS A 74 -3.35 15.66 4.41
CA LYS A 74 -3.27 14.30 3.85
C LYS A 74 -2.45 14.40 2.57
N ALA A 75 -1.12 14.52 2.72
CA ALA A 75 -0.18 14.33 1.65
C ALA A 75 -0.58 13.00 1.02
N GLU A 76 -0.93 13.06 -0.26
CA GLU A 76 -1.43 11.92 -0.97
C GLU A 76 -0.45 10.75 -0.78
N THR A 77 -0.96 9.65 -0.25
CA THR A 77 -0.13 8.46 -0.07
C THR A 77 0.31 7.96 -1.45
N HIS A 78 1.48 7.33 -1.53
CA HIS A 78 1.95 6.74 -2.78
C HIS A 78 0.91 5.81 -3.44
N GLY A 79 0.15 5.06 -2.62
CA GLY A 79 -0.93 4.20 -3.11
C GLY A 79 -2.11 4.97 -3.72
N GLN A 80 -2.49 6.11 -3.13
CA GLN A 80 -3.52 6.99 -3.71
C GLN A 80 -3.03 7.61 -5.02
N ALA A 81 -1.78 8.06 -5.08
CA ALA A 81 -1.17 8.61 -6.29
C ALA A 81 -1.14 7.58 -7.43
N LEU A 82 -0.76 6.35 -7.10
CA LEU A 82 -0.76 5.25 -8.06
C LEU A 82 -2.18 4.93 -8.55
N LYS A 83 -3.17 4.90 -7.64
CA LYS A 83 -4.57 4.66 -8.00
C LYS A 83 -5.12 5.74 -8.93
N ARG A 84 -4.82 7.02 -8.68
CA ARG A 84 -5.22 8.13 -9.57
C ARG A 84 -4.58 7.99 -10.95
N LYS A 85 -3.28 7.73 -11.02
CA LYS A 85 -2.59 7.51 -12.30
C LYS A 85 -3.15 6.32 -13.07
N HIS A 86 -3.48 5.23 -12.38
CA HIS A 86 -4.11 4.08 -13.02
C HIS A 86 -5.49 4.43 -13.57
N ALA A 87 -6.33 5.10 -12.77
CA ALA A 87 -7.65 5.53 -13.21
C ALA A 87 -7.57 6.46 -14.44
N GLN A 88 -6.61 7.39 -14.46
CA GLN A 88 -6.38 8.25 -15.62
C GLN A 88 -5.97 7.46 -16.86
N MET A 89 -5.00 6.55 -16.74
CA MET A 89 -4.56 5.73 -17.88
C MET A 89 -5.69 4.83 -18.40
N GLU A 90 -6.53 4.30 -17.51
CA GLU A 90 -7.68 3.48 -17.88
C GLU A 90 -8.74 4.31 -18.60
N GLN A 91 -8.99 5.55 -18.16
CA GLN A 91 -9.86 6.50 -18.85
C GLN A 91 -9.32 6.82 -20.25
N ASP A 92 -8.06 7.20 -20.37
CA ASP A 92 -7.43 7.54 -21.66
C ASP A 92 -7.50 6.36 -22.64
N HIS A 93 -7.21 5.15 -22.15
CA HIS A 93 -7.31 3.92 -22.94
C HIS A 93 -8.74 3.66 -23.41
N ASN A 94 -9.73 3.83 -22.53
CA ASN A 94 -11.13 3.64 -22.87
C ASN A 94 -11.61 4.66 -23.91
N SER A 95 -11.21 5.93 -23.78
CA SER A 95 -11.51 6.98 -24.75
C SER A 95 -10.89 6.67 -26.12
N LEU A 96 -9.62 6.26 -26.18
CA LEU A 96 -9.00 5.88 -27.44
C LEU A 96 -9.67 4.66 -28.08
N ARG A 97 -9.96 3.62 -27.29
CA ARG A 97 -10.65 2.43 -27.76
C ARG A 97 -12.01 2.76 -28.36
N SER A 98 -12.83 3.54 -27.66
CA SER A 98 -14.14 3.98 -28.14
C SER A 98 -14.02 4.74 -29.47
N LEU A 99 -12.99 5.60 -29.61
CA LEU A 99 -12.80 6.37 -30.84
C LEU A 99 -12.48 5.45 -32.02
N PHE A 100 -11.68 4.40 -31.81
CA PHE A 100 -11.43 3.39 -32.84
C PHE A 100 -12.67 2.55 -33.16
N GLU A 101 -13.49 2.19 -32.17
CA GLU A 101 -14.75 1.47 -32.37
C GLU A 101 -15.74 2.28 -33.23
N ILE A 102 -15.84 3.59 -32.99
CA ILE A 102 -16.66 4.49 -33.81
C ILE A 102 -16.08 4.60 -35.22
N LEU A 103 -14.77 4.81 -35.38
CA LEU A 103 -14.16 4.90 -36.71
C LEU A 103 -14.32 3.61 -37.52
N ALA A 104 -14.31 2.45 -36.86
CA ALA A 104 -14.50 1.15 -37.50
C ALA A 104 -15.93 0.89 -37.98
N SER A 105 -16.93 1.51 -37.35
CA SER A 105 -18.36 1.29 -37.63
C SER A 105 -19.07 2.48 -38.29
N ALA A 106 -18.42 3.65 -38.34
CA ALA A 106 -18.99 4.88 -38.88
C ALA A 106 -19.07 4.86 -40.42
N ASP A 107 -20.04 5.62 -40.94
CA ASP A 107 -20.11 5.94 -42.35
C ASP A 107 -18.97 6.90 -42.78
N SER A 108 -18.78 7.06 -44.10
CA SER A 108 -17.71 7.88 -44.66
C SER A 108 -17.78 9.36 -44.25
N GLN A 109 -18.98 9.91 -44.03
CA GLN A 109 -19.12 11.32 -43.69
C GLN A 109 -18.71 11.57 -42.23
N LYS A 110 -19.19 10.74 -41.31
CA LYS A 110 -18.84 10.79 -39.90
C LYS A 110 -17.37 10.46 -39.66
N SER A 111 -16.81 9.49 -40.40
CA SER A 111 -15.37 9.19 -40.35
C SER A 111 -14.52 10.38 -40.79
N LEU A 112 -14.92 11.11 -41.84
CA LEU A 112 -14.20 12.29 -42.31
C LEU A 112 -14.28 13.45 -41.33
N GLU A 113 -15.44 13.65 -40.70
CA GLU A 113 -15.62 14.66 -39.65
C GLU A 113 -14.70 14.38 -38.45
N ILE A 114 -14.68 13.14 -37.96
CA ILE A 114 -13.79 12.70 -36.88
C ILE A 114 -12.32 12.94 -37.26
N HIS A 115 -11.92 12.55 -38.47
CA HIS A 115 -10.57 12.78 -38.97
C HIS A 115 -10.18 14.27 -38.98
N ASN A 116 -11.07 15.16 -39.42
CA ASN A 116 -10.81 16.60 -39.42
C ASN A 116 -10.64 17.15 -38.00
N ARG A 117 -11.45 16.69 -37.04
CA ARG A 117 -11.32 17.08 -35.63
C ARG A 117 -9.98 16.60 -35.02
N ILE A 118 -9.54 15.38 -35.36
CA ILE A 118 -8.21 14.88 -34.97
C ILE A 118 -7.11 15.79 -35.53
N ARG A 119 -7.19 16.16 -36.82
CA ARG A 119 -6.21 17.07 -37.45
C ARG A 119 -6.20 18.46 -36.84
N SER A 120 -7.33 18.94 -36.33
CA SER A 120 -7.44 20.20 -35.58
C SER A 120 -6.90 20.11 -34.14
N GLY A 121 -6.43 18.94 -33.69
CA GLY A 121 -5.83 18.75 -32.37
C GLY A 121 -6.82 18.55 -31.23
N GLN A 122 -8.07 18.18 -31.52
CA GLN A 122 -9.04 17.85 -30.47
C GLN A 122 -8.67 16.52 -29.80
N SER A 123 -8.91 16.41 -28.49
CA SER A 123 -8.69 15.17 -27.74
C SER A 123 -9.77 14.13 -28.04
N PRO A 124 -9.48 12.82 -27.89
CA PRO A 124 -10.47 11.76 -28.08
C PRO A 124 -11.75 11.97 -27.26
N GLU A 125 -11.65 12.46 -26.03
CA GLU A 125 -12.78 12.76 -25.15
C GLU A 125 -13.71 13.85 -25.68
N THR A 126 -13.20 14.76 -26.52
CA THR A 126 -13.97 15.85 -27.13
C THR A 126 -14.57 15.44 -28.49
N ILE A 127 -13.99 14.41 -29.13
CA ILE A 127 -14.37 13.94 -30.46
C ILE A 127 -15.49 12.89 -30.38
N LEU A 128 -15.43 12.03 -29.36
CA LEU A 128 -16.45 11.05 -28.99
C LEU A 128 -17.79 11.72 -28.61
#